data_AF-A0A4P8SJD6-F1
#
_entry.id   AF-A0A4P8SJD6-F1
#
_cell.length_a   1.000
_cell.length_b   1.000
_cell.length_c   1.000
_cell.angle_alpha   90.00
_cell.angle_beta   90.00
_cell.angle_gamma   90.00
#
_symmetry.space_group_name_H-M   'P 1'
#
loop_
_entity.id
_entity.type
_entity.pdbx_description
1 polymer ?
#
loop_
_entity_poly.entity_id
_entity_poly.type
_entity_poly.pdbx_seq_one_letter_code
_entity_poly.pdbx_strand_id
1 'polypeptide(L)' 'MRYGDLRHWQALAQEYGCQLSKSNNRVTTFTLHYGEQWTFVCDPKTDELVRNVRDLTADEWRRVIEQLAKSLKEDSK' A
#
# COMPACT_ATOMS: atom_id res chain seq x y z
N MET A 1 -4.52 21.33 4.03
CA MET A 1 -3.48 20.28 4.00
C MET A 1 -3.77 19.35 2.83
N ARG A 2 -2.93 19.34 1.80
CA ARG A 2 -3.07 18.41 0.67
C ARG A 2 -2.50 17.06 1.10
N TYR A 3 -3.32 16.26 1.78
CA TYR A 3 -3.00 14.87 2.05
C TYR A 3 -3.17 14.06 0.76
N GLY A 4 -2.22 13.16 0.47
CA GLY A 4 -2.42 12.10 -0.52
C GLY A 4 -1.55 12.14 -1.77
N ASP A 5 -0.30 12.59 -1.69
CA ASP A 5 0.69 12.26 -2.73
C ASP A 5 1.26 10.87 -2.49
N LEU A 6 1.41 10.08 -3.56
CA LEU A 6 2.00 8.73 -3.51
C LEU A 6 3.30 8.69 -2.69
N ARG A 7 4.12 9.74 -2.79
CA ARG A 7 5.38 9.89 -2.04
C ARG A 7 5.19 9.82 -0.52
N HIS A 8 4.09 10.38 -0.01
CA HIS A 8 3.80 10.33 1.42
C HIS A 8 3.54 8.90 1.88
N TRP A 9 2.75 8.15 1.09
CA TRP A 9 2.47 6.74 1.37
C TRP A 9 3.69 5.84 1.18
N GLN A 10 4.58 6.18 0.25
CA GLN A 10 5.87 5.51 0.09
C GLN A 10 6.77 5.72 1.32
N ALA A 11 6.84 6.94 1.85
CA ALA A 11 7.59 7.22 3.06
C ALA A 11 7.01 6.47 4.27
N LEU A 12 5.68 6.48 4.42
CA LEU A 12 5.02 5.72 5.48
C LEU A 12 5.35 4.23 5.39
N ALA A 13 5.23 3.63 4.19
CA ALA A 13 5.60 2.23 3.98
C ALA A 13 7.05 1.95 4.43
N GLN A 14 7.99 2.84 4.12
CA GLN A 14 9.40 2.71 4.53
C GLN A 14 9.59 2.76 6.04
N GLU A 15 8.81 3.54 6.78
CA GLU A 15 8.84 3.53 8.25
C GLU A 15 8.46 2.17 8.84
N TYR A 16 7.60 1.41 8.15
CA TYR A 16 7.25 0.03 8.51
C TYR A 16 8.19 -1.03 7.88
N GLY A 17 9.28 -0.61 7.23
CA GLY A 17 10.23 -1.50 6.55
C GLY A 17 9.71 -2.05 5.22
N CYS A 18 8.65 -1.47 4.67
CA CYS A 18 8.05 -1.86 3.40
C CYS A 18 8.34 -0.83 2.30
N GLN A 19 8.14 -1.22 1.04
CA GLN A 19 8.25 -0.33 -0.11
C GLN A 19 6.95 -0.36 -0.91
N LEU A 20 6.26 0.78 -0.93
CA LEU A 20 5.08 0.97 -1.77
C LEU A 20 5.51 1.30 -3.21
N SER A 21 5.05 0.51 -4.16
CA SER A 21 5.32 0.69 -5.58
C SER A 21 4.01 0.88 -6.33
N LYS A 22 4.02 1.78 -7.31
CA LYS A 22 2.92 1.96 -8.26
C LYS A 22 3.32 1.33 -9.58
N SER A 23 2.55 0.38 -10.07
CA SER A 23 2.72 -0.21 -11.40
C SER A 23 1.72 0.43 -12.36
N ASN A 24 2.22 1.00 -13.46
CA ASN A 24 1.40 1.63 -14.51
C ASN A 24 1.50 0.84 -15.81
N ASN A 25 1.25 -0.47 -15.77
CA ASN A 25 1.18 -1.28 -16.99
C ASN A 25 -0.19 -1.07 -17.66
N ARG A 26 -0.96 -2.13 -17.93
CA ARG A 26 -2.32 -2.01 -18.49
C ARG A 26 -3.35 -1.45 -17.49
N VAL A 27 -3.12 -1.64 -16.20
CA VAL A 27 -3.96 -1.18 -15.10
C VAL A 27 -3.03 -0.57 -14.06
N THR A 28 -3.43 0.57 -13.49
CA THR A 28 -2.71 1.12 -12.34
C THR A 28 -2.99 0.22 -11.14
N THR A 29 -1.93 -0.33 -10.53
CA THR A 29 -2.03 -1.10 -9.29
C THR A 29 -0.97 -0.62 -8.32
N PHE A 30 -1.28 -0.73 -7.03
CA PHE A 30 -0.31 -0.49 -5.96
C PHE A 30 0.10 -1.82 -5.34
N THR A 31 1.39 -1.98 -5.10
CA THR A 31 1.96 -3.16 -4.46
C THR A 31 2.84 -2.72 -3.29
N LEU A 32 2.74 -3.46 -2.19
CA LEU A 32 3.58 -3.26 -1.01
C LEU A 32 4.59 -4.40 -0.93
N HIS A 33 5.87 -4.07 -0.84
CA HIS A 33 6.99 -5.01 -0.82
C HIS A 33 7.63 -5.01 0.57
N TYR A 34 8.00 -6.17 1.09
CA TYR A 34 8.76 -6.36 2.31
C TYR A 34 9.86 -7.40 2.03
N GLY A 35 11.10 -6.94 1.83
CA GLY A 35 12.18 -7.81 1.36
C GLY A 35 11.86 -8.42 -0.01
N GLU A 36 11.79 -9.74 -0.09
CA GLU A 36 11.42 -10.49 -1.31
C GLU A 36 9.90 -10.74 -1.42
N GLN A 37 9.15 -10.57 -0.32
CA GLN A 37 7.70 -10.74 -0.30
C GLN A 37 7.02 -9.47 -0.77
N TRP A 38 5.88 -9.63 -1.43
CA TRP A 38 5.08 -8.51 -1.88
C TRP A 38 3.61 -8.89 -1.93
N THR A 39 2.74 -7.89 -1.83
CA THR A 39 1.29 -8.08 -1.93
C THR A 39 0.64 -6.90 -2.66
N PHE A 40 -0.56 -7.12 -3.16
CA PHE A 40 -1.37 -6.07 -3.76
C PHE A 40 -2.06 -5.24 -2.67
N VAL A 41 -2.19 -3.94 -2.93
CA VAL A 41 -3.00 -3.06 -2.09
C VAL A 41 -4.45 -3.16 -2.59
N CYS A 42 -5.30 -3.76 -1.77
CA CYS A 42 -6.74 -3.83 -1.98
C CYS A 42 -7.48 -2.84 -1.07
N ASP A 43 -8.65 -2.40 -1.53
CA ASP A 43 -9.59 -1.63 -0.73
C ASP A 43 -10.17 -2.56 0.37
N PRO A 44 -10.07 -2.20 1.65
CA PRO A 44 -10.50 -3.06 2.75
C PRO A 44 -12.03 -3.24 2.82
N LYS A 45 -12.83 -2.45 2.10
CA LYS A 45 -14.29 -2.54 2.07
C LYS A 45 -14.78 -3.40 0.91
N THR A 46 -14.16 -3.28 -0.26
CA THR A 46 -14.61 -3.96 -1.48
C THR A 46 -13.75 -5.16 -1.85
N ASP A 47 -12.59 -5.33 -1.21
CA ASP A 47 -11.56 -6.31 -1.54
C ASP A 47 -11.01 -6.15 -2.98
N GLU A 48 -11.30 -5.02 -3.63
CA GLU A 48 -10.83 -4.74 -4.98
C GLU A 48 -9.46 -4.06 -4.99
N LEU A 49 -8.69 -4.28 -6.06
CA LEU A 49 -7.41 -3.60 -6.24
C LEU A 49 -7.59 -2.08 -6.27
N VAL A 50 -6.82 -1.38 -5.43
CA VAL A 50 -6.75 0.08 -5.47
C VAL A 50 -6.10 0.50 -6.79
N ARG A 51 -6.80 1.32 -7.57
CA ARG A 51 -6.32 1.79 -8.89
C ARG A 51 -5.88 3.24 -8.86
N ASN A 52 -6.34 4.00 -7.89
CA ASN A 52 -6.00 5.40 -7.71
C ASN A 52 -5.68 5.70 -6.25
N VAL A 53 -4.73 6.61 -6.01
CA VAL A 53 -4.45 7.10 -4.66
C VAL A 53 -5.68 7.77 -4.04
N ARG A 54 -6.59 8.29 -4.86
CA ARG A 54 -7.84 8.90 -4.43
C ARG A 54 -8.97 7.92 -4.10
N ASP A 55 -8.82 6.63 -4.42
CA ASP A 55 -9.86 5.63 -4.11
C ASP A 55 -9.97 5.42 -2.59
N LEU A 56 -8.86 5.59 -1.86
CA LEU A 56 -8.82 5.50 -0.40
C LEU A 56 -8.60 6.88 0.23
N THR A 57 -9.25 7.09 1.37
CA THR A 57 -8.96 8.21 2.26
C THR A 57 -7.58 8.05 2.92
N ALA A 58 -7.07 9.13 3.52
CA ALA A 58 -5.79 9.11 4.22
C ALA A 58 -5.74 8.10 5.38
N ASP A 59 -6.84 7.93 6.12
CA ASP A 59 -6.93 6.95 7.20
C ASP A 59 -6.93 5.52 6.66
N GLU A 60 -7.65 5.27 5.55
CA GLU A 60 -7.67 3.98 4.88
C GLU A 60 -6.29 3.60 4.33
N TRP A 61 -5.60 4.50 3.65
CA TRP A 61 -4.23 4.27 3.19
C TRP A 61 -3.30 3.89 4.34
N ARG A 62 -3.37 4.62 5.45
CA ARG A 62 -2.57 4.35 6.64
C ARG A 62 -2.87 2.96 7.20
N ARG A 63 -4.15 2.61 7.38
CA ARG A 63 -4.56 1.31 7.91
C ARG A 63 -4.15 0.16 7.00
N VAL A 64 -4.34 0.30 5.68
CA VAL A 64 -4.00 -0.74 4.71
C VAL A 64 -2.49 -0.97 4.69
N ILE A 65 -1.67 0.08 4.63
CA ILE A 65 -0.20 -0.06 4.65
C ILE A 65 0.25 -0.73 5.96
N GLU A 66 -0.28 -0.32 7.10
CA GLU A 66 0.08 -0.93 8.39
C GLU A 66 -0.32 -2.40 8.46
N GLN A 67 -1.54 -2.75 8.04
CA GLN A 67 -2.03 -4.13 8.05
C GLN A 67 -1.22 -5.01 7.11
N LEU A 68 -1.02 -4.58 5.86
CA LEU A 68 -0.24 -5.35 4.88
C LEU A 68 1.21 -5.49 5.33
N ALA A 69 1.82 -4.46 5.91
CA ALA A 69 3.17 -4.53 6.45
C ALA A 69 3.27 -5.56 7.59
N LYS A 70 2.29 -5.58 8.51
CA LYS A 70 2.20 -6.58 9.58
C LYS A 70 2.05 -7.99 8.99
N SER A 71 1.12 -8.20 8.07
CA SER A 71 0.90 -9.50 7.43
C SER A 71 2.13 -10.00 6.68
N LEU A 72 2.78 -9.15 5.88
CA LEU A 72 4.02 -9.51 5.17
C LEU A 72 5.14 -9.89 6.14
N LYS A 73 5.25 -9.18 7.27
CA LYS A 73 6.25 -9.46 8.29
C LYS A 73 5.99 -10.77 9.05
N GLU A 74 4.71 -11.10 9.28
CA GLU A 74 4.33 -12.37 9.91
C GLU A 74 4.51 -13.56 8.96
N ASP A 75 4.25 -13.39 7.66
CA ASP A 75 4.46 -14.41 6.63
C ASP A 75 5.96 -14.67 6.35
N SER A 76 6.84 -13.74 6.75
CA SER A 76 8.30 -13.86 6.63
C SER A 76 8.97 -14.74 7.69
N LYS A 77 8.20 -15.32 8.62
CA LYS A 77 8.69 -15.93 9.86
C LYS A 77 8.44 -17.44 9.91
#